data_AF-H0FCA9-F1
#
_entry.id   AF-H0FCA9-F1
#
_cell.length_a   1.000
_cell.length_b   1.000
_cell.length_c   1.000
_cell.angle_alpha   90.00
_cell.angle_beta   90.00
_cell.angle_gamma   90.00
#
_symmetry.space_group_name_H-M   'P 1'
#
loop_
_entity.id
_entity.type
_entity.pdbx_description
1 polymer ?
#
loop_
_entity_poly.entity_id
_entity_poly.type
_entity_poly.pdbx_seq_one_letter_code
_entity_poly.pdbx_strand_id
1 'polypeptide(L)'
;MGPGYFPLMIGCFLVALGILVPLSPDPDEVQDELIEEQLPQPTRRERVRGMACIAGGIALFIILGSLLGFLPATFALVFVSALGDTSNSVKSAAILALAMTVFGAVVFSWALQLQFPMLRWG
;
A
#
# COMPACT_ATOMS: atom_id res chain seq x y z
N MET A 1 -6.83 15.90 -23.90
CA MET A 1 -7.28 16.45 -22.61
C MET A 1 -6.12 17.22 -21.99
N GLY A 2 -6.35 18.39 -21.39
CA GLY A 2 -5.26 19.19 -20.80
C GLY A 2 -4.57 18.47 -19.63
N PRO A 3 -3.31 18.79 -19.31
CA PRO A 3 -2.52 18.08 -18.29
C PRO A 3 -3.12 18.13 -16.87
N GLY A 4 -4.03 19.07 -16.60
CA GLY A 4 -4.76 19.16 -15.32
C GLY A 4 -6.00 18.27 -15.21
N TYR A 5 -6.44 17.60 -16.29
CA TYR A 5 -7.68 16.82 -16.28
C TYR A 5 -7.56 15.56 -15.41
N PHE A 6 -6.41 14.89 -15.45
CA PHE A 6 -6.18 13.67 -14.67
C PHE A 6 -6.15 13.96 -13.14
N PRO A 7 -5.38 14.94 -12.64
CA PRO A 7 -5.44 15.33 -11.22
C PRO A 7 -6.84 15.79 -10.78
N LEU A 8 -7.56 16.51 -11.65
CA LEU A 8 -8.93 16.96 -11.38
C LEU A 8 -9.88 15.77 -11.20
N MET A 9 -9.83 14.76 -12.09
CA MET A 9 -10.66 13.55 -11.96
C MET A 9 -10.37 12.78 -10.68
N ILE A 10 -9.09 12.56 -10.35
CA ILE A 10 -8.70 11.87 -9.11
C ILE A 10 -9.16 12.68 -7.90
N GLY A 11 -9.01 14.00 -7.92
CA GLY A 11 -9.50 14.89 -6.87
C GLY A 11 -11.02 14.80 -6.68
N CYS A 12 -11.79 14.87 -7.77
CA CYS A 12 -13.24 14.68 -7.72
C CYS A 12 -13.64 13.29 -7.19
N PHE A 13 -12.92 12.24 -7.60
CA PHE A 13 -13.17 10.89 -7.12
C PHE A 13 -12.87 10.75 -5.62
N LEU A 14 -11.76 11.33 -5.13
CA LEU A 14 -11.43 11.34 -3.70
C LEU A 14 -12.45 12.12 -2.87
N VAL A 15 -12.96 13.25 -3.40
CA VAL A 15 -14.05 14.00 -2.75
C VAL A 15 -15.33 13.16 -2.70
N ALA A 16 -15.67 12.48 -3.80
CA ALA A 16 -16.84 11.60 -3.83
C ALA A 16 -16.72 10.43 -2.84
N LEU A 17 -15.55 9.78 -2.77
CA LEU A 17 -15.27 8.75 -1.78
C LEU A 17 -15.35 9.30 -0.35
N GLY A 18 -14.77 10.47 -0.08
CA GLY A 18 -14.82 11.11 1.24
C GLY A 18 -16.25 11.48 1.69
N ILE A 19 -17.13 11.83 0.76
CA ILE A 19 -18.56 12.04 1.04
C ILE A 19 -19.28 10.71 1.28
N LEU A 20 -18.87 9.65 0.60
CA LEU A 20 -19.48 8.33 0.71
C LEU A 20 -19.10 7.60 2.01
N VAL A 21 -17.91 7.84 2.56
CA VAL A 21 -17.43 7.26 3.83
C VAL A 21 -18.44 7.40 4.98
N PRO A 22 -18.94 8.60 5.34
CA PRO A 22 -19.92 8.75 6.42
C PRO A 22 -21.32 8.18 6.09
N LEU A 23 -21.59 7.82 4.83
CA LEU A 23 -22.83 7.17 4.41
C LEU A 23 -22.72 5.64 4.38
N SER A 24 -21.51 5.10 4.33
CA SER A 24 -21.30 3.67 4.50
C SER A 24 -21.50 3.30 5.97
N PRO A 25 -22.12 2.14 6.27
CA PRO A 25 -22.00 1.54 7.60
C PRO A 25 -20.52 1.45 7.93
N ASP A 26 -20.12 1.87 9.14
CA ASP A 26 -18.74 1.92 9.60
C ASP A 26 -18.05 0.58 9.28
N PRO A 27 -17.25 0.48 8.20
CA PRO A 27 -16.55 -0.75 7.91
C PRO A 27 -15.47 -0.95 8.96
N ASP A 28 -15.06 0.12 9.64
CA ASP A 28 -14.12 0.12 10.75
C ASP A 28 -14.75 -0.56 11.97
N GLU A 29 -16.05 -0.39 12.27
CA GLU A 29 -16.70 -1.18 13.33
C GLU A 29 -16.80 -2.67 12.96
N VAL A 30 -17.12 -3.03 11.71
CA VAL A 30 -17.23 -4.45 11.30
C VAL A 30 -15.85 -5.12 11.15
N GLN A 31 -14.83 -4.34 10.77
CA GLN A 31 -13.47 -4.82 10.56
C GLN A 31 -12.67 -4.80 11.87
N ASP A 32 -12.86 -3.81 12.75
CA ASP A 32 -12.38 -3.86 14.13
C ASP A 32 -13.14 -4.95 14.91
N GLU A 33 -14.45 -5.17 14.76
CA GLU A 33 -15.10 -6.30 15.44
C GLU A 33 -14.53 -7.66 14.98
N LEU A 34 -14.29 -7.87 13.67
CA LEU A 34 -13.60 -9.07 13.18
C LEU A 34 -12.11 -9.14 13.60
N ILE A 35 -11.44 -7.99 13.73
CA ILE A 35 -10.04 -7.83 14.16
C ILE A 35 -9.96 -7.46 15.65
N GLU A 36 -10.98 -7.70 16.46
CA GLU A 36 -10.93 -7.52 17.93
C GLU A 36 -11.53 -8.76 18.62
N GLU A 37 -12.50 -9.43 17.98
CA GLU A 37 -13.09 -10.69 18.47
C GLU A 37 -12.20 -11.94 18.23
N GLN A 38 -11.21 -11.88 17.32
CA GLN A 38 -10.42 -13.06 16.89
C GLN A 38 -8.94 -13.07 17.33
N LEU A 39 -8.45 -12.05 18.04
CA LEU A 39 -7.02 -11.87 18.35
C LEU A 39 -6.75 -11.26 19.75
N PRO A 40 -5.72 -11.75 20.46
CA PRO A 40 -5.25 -11.06 21.66
C PRO A 40 -4.70 -9.68 21.26
N GLN A 41 -5.06 -8.63 22.02
CA GLN A 41 -4.57 -7.28 21.77
C GLN A 41 -3.03 -7.28 21.58
N PRO A 42 -2.53 -6.63 20.51
CA PRO A 42 -1.11 -6.71 20.18
C PRO A 42 -0.29 -6.10 21.32
N THR A 43 0.66 -6.89 21.81
CA THR A 43 1.58 -6.47 22.87
C THR A 43 2.31 -5.21 22.42
N ARG A 44 2.68 -4.30 23.34
CA ARG A 44 3.46 -3.08 23.03
C ARG A 44 4.66 -3.34 22.09
N ARG A 45 5.26 -4.53 22.17
CA ARG A 45 6.36 -4.99 21.30
C ARG A 45 5.94 -5.23 19.85
N GLU A 46 4.77 -5.80 19.62
CA GLU A 46 4.25 -6.08 18.27
C GLU A 46 3.85 -4.79 17.57
N ARG A 47 3.24 -3.85 18.29
CA ARG A 47 2.94 -2.50 17.78
C ARG A 47 4.20 -1.77 17.33
N VAL A 48 5.26 -1.80 18.15
CA VAL A 48 6.55 -1.17 17.82
C VAL A 48 7.22 -1.88 16.64
N ARG A 49 7.12 -3.21 16.56
CA ARG A 49 7.67 -3.99 15.43
C ARG A 49 6.94 -3.69 14.12
N GLY A 50 5.61 -3.62 14.13
CA GLY A 50 4.81 -3.22 12.97
C GLY A 50 5.14 -1.79 12.51
N MET A 51 5.20 -0.85 13.45
CA MET A 51 5.56 0.55 13.16
C MET A 51 6.99 0.67 12.58
N ALA A 52 7.94 -0.10 13.13
CA ALA A 52 9.31 -0.17 12.60
C ALA A 52 9.37 -0.83 11.22
N CYS A 53 8.54 -1.85 10.94
CA CYS A 53 8.45 -2.48 9.63
C CYS A 53 7.88 -1.53 8.57
N ILE A 54 6.83 -0.77 8.89
CA ILE A 54 6.28 0.23 7.95
C ILE A 54 7.33 1.30 7.65
N ALA A 55 7.99 1.84 8.68
CA ALA A 55 9.07 2.81 8.50
C ALA A 55 10.24 2.23 7.69
N GLY A 56 10.63 0.99 7.97
CA GLY A 56 11.66 0.26 7.24
C GLY A 56 11.28 0.01 5.77
N GLY A 57 10.02 -0.35 5.51
CA GLY A 57 9.48 -0.53 4.17
C GLY A 57 9.52 0.77 3.37
N ILE A 58 9.17 1.91 3.98
CA ILE A 58 9.25 3.23 3.35
C ILE A 58 10.71 3.57 3.01
N ALA A 59 11.64 3.33 3.93
CA ALA A 59 13.07 3.54 3.66
C ALA A 59 13.55 2.65 2.50
N LEU A 60 13.13 1.39 2.47
CA LEU A 60 13.47 0.43 1.41
C LEU A 60 12.89 0.86 0.06
N PHE A 61 11.66 1.39 0.05
CA PHE A 61 11.03 1.96 -1.14
C PHE A 61 11.84 3.11 -1.73
N ILE A 62 12.32 4.04 -0.89
CA ILE A 62 13.10 5.18 -1.34
C ILE A 62 14.43 4.72 -1.96
N ILE A 63 15.12 3.79 -1.29
CA ILE A 63 16.41 3.28 -1.74
C ILE A 63 16.25 2.47 -3.03
N LEU A 64 15.39 1.44 -3.04
CA LEU A 64 15.17 0.59 -4.22
C LEU A 64 14.51 1.36 -5.36
N GLY A 65 13.64 2.33 -5.05
CA GLY A 65 13.03 3.20 -6.05
C GLY A 65 14.06 4.06 -6.78
N SER A 66 15.12 4.48 -6.07
CA SER A 66 16.21 5.24 -6.67
C SER A 66 17.16 4.38 -7.52
N LEU A 67 17.33 3.09 -7.20
CA LEU A 67 18.32 2.20 -7.80
C LEU A 67 17.76 1.26 -8.88
N LEU A 68 16.61 0.63 -8.62
CA LEU A 68 16.05 -0.48 -9.41
C LEU A 68 14.71 -0.12 -10.09
N GLY A 69 14.07 0.96 -9.68
CA GLY A 69 12.79 1.44 -10.21
C GLY A 69 11.58 1.13 -9.33
N PHE A 70 10.40 1.49 -9.82
CA PHE A 70 9.14 1.47 -9.05
C PHE A 70 8.65 0.07 -8.67
N LEU A 71 8.84 -0.89 -9.57
CA LEU A 71 8.32 -2.25 -9.41
C LEU A 71 8.98 -3.03 -8.25
N PRO A 72 10.32 -3.12 -8.15
CA PRO A 72 10.97 -3.76 -7.00
C PRO A 72 10.82 -2.96 -5.71
N ALA A 73 10.72 -1.62 -5.80
CA ALA A 73 10.49 -0.77 -4.64
C ALA A 73 9.13 -1.01 -3.99
N THR A 74 8.06 -1.03 -4.80
CA THR A 74 6.69 -1.32 -4.30
C THR A 74 6.59 -2.71 -3.70
N PHE A 75 7.20 -3.73 -4.34
CA PHE A 75 7.22 -5.08 -3.80
C PHE A 75 7.88 -5.12 -2.42
N ALA A 76 9.06 -4.51 -2.30
CA ALA A 76 9.82 -4.50 -1.05
C ALA A 76 9.09 -3.73 0.07
N LEU A 77 8.47 -2.60 -0.25
CA LEU A 77 7.64 -1.83 0.68
C LEU A 77 6.50 -2.67 1.27
N VAL A 78 5.70 -3.28 0.40
CA VAL A 78 4.50 -4.03 0.80
C VAL A 78 4.91 -5.31 1.53
N PHE A 79 5.94 -6.00 1.05
CA PHE A 79 6.45 -7.22 1.68
C PHE A 79 6.98 -6.97 3.09
N VAL A 80 7.80 -5.92 3.29
CA VAL A 80 8.34 -5.58 4.62
C VAL A 80 7.23 -5.08 5.54
N SER A 81 6.27 -4.29 5.04
CA SER A 81 5.14 -3.83 5.84
C SER A 81 4.25 -5.01 6.29
N ALA A 82 4.00 -5.98 5.40
CA ALA A 82 3.21 -7.17 5.70
C ALA A 82 3.92 -8.15 6.66
N LEU A 83 5.26 -8.20 6.64
CA LEU A 83 6.06 -8.96 7.63
C LEU A 83 6.04 -8.35 9.04
N GLY A 84 5.72 -7.07 9.15
CA GLY A 84 5.55 -6.38 10.43
C GLY A 84 4.35 -6.89 11.22
N ASP A 85 3.36 -7.46 10.52
CA ASP A 85 2.17 -8.05 11.08
C ASP A 85 2.47 -9.49 11.53
N THR A 86 2.19 -9.78 12.81
CA THR A 86 2.53 -11.04 13.47
C THR A 86 1.63 -12.19 12.99
N SER A 87 0.47 -11.89 12.39
CA SER A 87 -0.46 -12.88 11.84
C SER A 87 -0.12 -13.32 10.41
N ASN A 88 0.77 -12.60 9.72
CA ASN A 88 1.04 -12.87 8.32
C ASN A 88 2.15 -13.92 8.15
N SER A 89 1.82 -15.03 7.49
CA SER A 89 2.83 -15.98 7.03
C SER A 89 3.65 -15.35 5.88
N VAL A 90 4.94 -15.66 5.81
CA VAL A 90 5.85 -15.18 4.76
C VAL A 90 5.29 -15.45 3.35
N LYS A 91 4.53 -16.55 3.17
CA LYS A 91 3.85 -16.88 1.91
C LYS A 91 2.70 -15.92 1.59
N SER A 92 1.83 -15.63 2.57
CA SER A 92 0.70 -14.70 2.41
C SER A 92 1.20 -13.28 2.14
N ALA A 93 2.22 -12.84 2.88
CA ALA A 93 2.87 -11.55 2.67
C ALA A 93 3.48 -11.43 1.26
N ALA A 94 4.13 -12.48 0.76
CA ALA A 94 4.70 -12.49 -0.60
C ALA A 94 3.62 -12.43 -1.69
N ILE A 95 2.51 -13.16 -1.54
CA ILE A 95 1.38 -13.13 -2.49
C ILE A 95 0.73 -11.74 -2.49
N LEU A 96 0.51 -11.17 -1.31
CA LEU A 96 -0.08 -9.83 -1.16
C LEU A 96 0.80 -8.76 -1.79
N ALA A 97 2.10 -8.80 -1.51
CA ALA A 97 3.07 -7.90 -2.11
C ALA A 97 3.11 -8.03 -3.64
N LEU A 98 3.11 -9.26 -4.16
CA LEU A 98 3.12 -9.51 -5.60
C LEU A 98 1.83 -9.00 -6.27
N ALA A 99 0.66 -9.24 -5.67
CA ALA A 99 -0.61 -8.74 -6.17
C ALA A 99 -0.66 -7.20 -6.19
N MET A 100 -0.22 -6.55 -5.11
CA MET A 100 -0.15 -5.09 -5.02
C MET A 100 0.86 -4.49 -6.00
N THR A 101 2.02 -5.12 -6.21
CA THR A 101 3.00 -4.70 -7.20
C THR A 101 2.46 -4.81 -8.62
N VAL A 102 1.79 -5.91 -8.98
CA VAL A 102 1.17 -6.08 -10.30
C VAL A 102 0.04 -5.07 -10.50
N PHE A 103 -0.82 -4.88 -9.51
CA PHE A 103 -1.89 -3.88 -9.56
C PHE A 103 -1.31 -2.47 -9.74
N GLY A 104 -0.29 -2.12 -8.97
CA GLY A 104 0.46 -0.87 -9.13
C GLY A 104 1.03 -0.75 -10.54
N ALA A 105 1.68 -1.78 -11.08
CA ALA A 105 2.22 -1.76 -12.44
C ALA A 105 1.14 -1.46 -13.51
N VAL A 106 -0.04 -2.07 -13.37
CA VAL A 106 -1.16 -1.87 -14.30
C VAL A 106 -1.70 -0.45 -14.17
N VAL A 107 -2.01 0.01 -12.95
CA VAL A 107 -2.53 1.37 -12.74
C VAL A 107 -1.53 2.42 -13.19
N PHE A 108 -0.24 2.25 -12.88
CA PHE A 108 0.78 3.21 -13.27
C PHE A 108 1.11 3.19 -14.76
N SER A 109 1.00 2.04 -15.44
CA SER A 109 1.22 1.95 -16.89
C SER A 109 0.02 2.40 -17.72
N TRP A 110 -1.20 2.06 -17.30
CA TRP A 110 -2.43 2.34 -18.05
C TRP A 110 -3.18 3.59 -17.60
N ALA A 111 -3.26 3.88 -16.28
CA ALA A 111 -4.08 4.98 -15.77
C ALA A 111 -3.29 6.30 -15.65
N LEU A 112 -2.01 6.23 -15.26
CA LEU A 112 -1.21 7.42 -14.93
C LEU A 112 -0.19 7.83 -16.01
N GLN A 113 0.18 6.95 -16.96
CA GLN A 113 1.29 7.17 -17.92
C GLN A 113 2.50 7.88 -17.26
N LEU A 114 2.97 7.37 -16.12
CA LEU A 114 4.01 8.06 -15.36
C LEU A 114 5.29 8.20 -16.21
N GLN A 115 5.83 9.42 -16.32
CA GLN A 115 7.12 9.73 -16.98
C GLN A 115 8.35 9.22 -16.21
N PHE A 116 8.17 8.41 -15.17
CA PHE A 116 9.29 7.84 -14.43
C PHE A 116 9.73 6.53 -15.11
N PRO A 117 11.04 6.36 -15.41
CA PRO A 117 11.55 5.15 -16.05
C PRO A 117 11.23 3.93 -15.18
N MET A 118 10.40 3.03 -15.72
CA MET A 118 9.86 1.86 -15.00
C MET A 118 10.97 0.89 -14.55
N LEU A 119 12.09 0.87 -15.25
CA LEU A 119 13.35 0.27 -14.84
C LEU A 119 14.48 1.21 -15.23
N ARG A 120 15.26 1.67 -14.26
CA ARG A 120 16.62 2.15 -14.51
C ARG A 120 17.54 0.95 -14.39
N TRP A 121 17.73 0.22 -15.48
CA TRP A 121 18.99 -0.48 -15.64
C TRP A 121 20.02 0.59 -16.04
N GLY A 122 21.14 0.65 -15.32
CA GLY A 122 22.25 1.53 -15.68
C GLY A 122 22.72 1.27 -17.10
#